data_AF-A0A078R8N4-F1
#
_entry.id   AF-A0A078R8N4-F1
#
_cell.length_a   1.000
_cell.length_b   1.000
_cell.length_c   1.000
_cell.angle_alpha   90.00
_cell.angle_beta   90.00
_cell.angle_gamma   90.00
#
_symmetry.space_group_name_H-M   'P 1'
#
loop_
_entity.id
_entity.type
_entity.pdbx_description
1 polymer ?
#
loop_
_entity_poly.entity_id
_entity_poly.type
_entity_poly.pdbx_seq_one_letter_code
_entity_poly.pdbx_strand_id
1 'polypeptide(L)'
;MRCYLSRRYDCDKIFTATGDKRNQLVLMMAIDIAVYHIFCIHNPRNLSPLRKERHERAVEWLKAVAAEEISVDGLPLLSEETRAAKSNFLIKSNRKRVNHW
;
A
#
# COMPACT_ATOMS: atom_id res chain seq x y z
N MET A 1 -6.31 0.66 -3.09
CA MET A 1 -5.29 0.89 -2.04
C MET A 1 -4.71 -0.40 -1.43
N ARG A 2 -5.53 -1.34 -0.93
CA ARG A 2 -5.05 -2.56 -0.23
C ARG A 2 -4.03 -3.39 -1.03
N CYS A 3 -4.23 -3.54 -2.34
CA CYS A 3 -3.32 -4.26 -3.23
C CYS A 3 -1.89 -3.70 -3.30
N TYR A 4 -1.72 -2.39 -3.09
CA TYR A 4 -0.40 -1.74 -3.12
C TYR A 4 0.33 -1.88 -1.79
N LEU A 5 -0.39 -1.89 -0.67
CA LEU A 5 0.19 -1.89 0.68
C LEU A 5 0.39 -3.29 1.26
N SER A 6 -0.41 -4.27 0.85
CA SER A 6 -0.50 -5.61 1.48
C SER A 6 0.74 -6.49 1.33
N ARG A 7 1.71 -6.06 0.51
CA ARG A 7 3.00 -6.72 0.37
C ARG A 7 3.88 -6.54 1.60
N ARG A 8 3.89 -5.32 2.15
CA ARG A 8 4.80 -4.90 3.22
C ARG A 8 4.11 -4.59 4.54
N TYR A 9 2.90 -4.02 4.48
CA TYR A 9 2.20 -3.50 5.64
C TYR A 9 0.97 -4.33 6.01
N ASP A 10 0.63 -4.31 7.29
CA ASP A 10 -0.58 -4.91 7.83
C ASP A 10 -1.78 -3.99 7.53
N CYS A 11 -2.41 -4.23 6.38
CA CYS A 11 -3.56 -3.46 5.93
C CYS A 11 -4.73 -3.49 6.92
N ASP A 12 -4.92 -4.59 7.66
CA ASP A 12 -6.03 -4.68 8.60
C ASP A 12 -5.82 -3.71 9.75
N LYS A 13 -4.63 -3.67 10.35
CA LYS A 13 -4.31 -2.66 11.38
C LYS A 13 -4.38 -1.24 10.86
N ILE A 14 -3.96 -0.99 9.61
CA ILE A 14 -4.02 0.35 9.01
C ILE A 14 -5.46 0.82 8.86
N PHE A 15 -6.33 0.01 8.26
CA PHE A 15 -7.69 0.42 7.92
C PHE A 15 -8.68 0.27 9.08
N THR A 16 -8.33 -0.46 10.14
CA THR A 16 -9.12 -0.52 11.39
C THR A 16 -8.82 0.62 12.37
N ALA A 17 -7.73 1.38 12.17
CA ALA A 17 -7.38 2.49 13.04
C ALA A 17 -8.43 3.63 13.02
N THR A 18 -8.72 4.19 14.19
CA THR A 18 -9.72 5.25 14.38
C THR A 18 -9.14 6.47 15.09
N GLY A 19 -9.76 7.63 14.90
CA GLY A 19 -9.34 8.89 15.49
C GLY A 19 -7.88 9.23 15.17
N ASP A 20 -7.16 9.68 16.20
CA ASP A 20 -5.75 10.12 16.11
C ASP A 20 -4.76 8.99 15.83
N LYS A 21 -5.20 7.73 15.87
CA LYS A 21 -4.36 6.57 15.53
C LYS A 21 -4.24 6.36 14.02
N ARG A 22 -5.01 7.10 13.20
CA ARG A 22 -4.92 7.01 11.74
C ARG A 22 -3.63 7.70 11.27
N ASN A 23 -2.89 7.00 10.43
CA ASN A 23 -1.74 7.61 9.76
C ASN A 23 -2.22 8.75 8.83
N GLN A 24 -1.76 9.97 9.10
CA GLN A 24 -2.20 11.18 8.41
C GLN A 24 -1.91 11.14 6.91
N LEU A 25 -0.75 10.58 6.51
CA LEU A 25 -0.37 10.49 5.11
C LEU A 25 -1.28 9.53 4.34
N VAL A 26 -1.55 8.34 4.90
CA VAL A 26 -2.48 7.38 4.31
C VAL A 26 -3.89 7.96 4.23
N LEU A 27 -4.33 8.68 5.27
CA LEU A 27 -5.64 9.33 5.30
C LEU A 27 -5.77 10.39 4.20
N MET A 28 -4.76 11.24 4.03
CA MET A 28 -4.73 12.25 2.97
C MET A 28 -4.86 11.61 1.58
N MET A 29 -4.05 10.58 1.29
CA MET A 29 -4.11 9.88 0.00
C MET A 29 -5.46 9.18 -0.22
N ALA A 30 -6.04 8.59 0.83
CA ALA A 30 -7.34 7.95 0.74
C ALA A 30 -8.47 8.94 0.44
N ILE A 31 -8.42 10.13 1.06
CA ILE A 31 -9.37 11.21 0.82
C ILE A 31 -9.27 11.70 -0.62
N ASP A 32 -8.06 11.95 -1.14
CA ASP A 32 -7.88 12.44 -2.50
C ASP A 32 -8.43 11.44 -3.55
N ILE A 33 -8.21 10.14 -3.33
CA ILE A 33 -8.78 9.08 -4.19
C ILE A 33 -10.31 9.02 -4.08
N ALA A 34 -10.86 9.03 -2.86
CA ALA A 34 -12.31 8.96 -2.65
C ALA A 34 -13.04 10.17 -3.26
N VAL A 35 -12.49 11.38 -3.04
CA VAL A 35 -13.04 12.62 -3.59
C VAL A 35 -13.02 12.58 -5.12
N TYR A 36 -11.92 12.13 -5.75
CA TYR A 36 -11.87 11.97 -7.20
C TYR A 36 -12.99 11.06 -7.72
N HIS A 37 -13.20 9.90 -7.09
CA HIS A 37 -14.26 8.98 -7.51
C HIS A 37 -15.67 9.58 -7.34
N ILE A 38 -15.94 10.32 -6.26
CA ILE A 38 -17.22 11.01 -6.05
C ILE A 38 -17.48 12.01 -7.19
N PHE A 39 -16.47 12.79 -7.58
CA PHE A 39 -16.61 13.75 -8.69
C PHE A 39 -16.84 13.06 -10.03
N CYS A 40 -16.16 11.95 -10.30
CA CYS A 40 -16.37 11.16 -11.52
C CYS A 40 -17.81 10.66 -11.67
N ILE A 41 -18.49 10.35 -10.55
CA ILE A 41 -19.89 9.90 -10.56
C ILE A 41 -20.84 11.08 -10.82
N HIS A 42 -20.60 12.24 -10.18
CA HIS A 42 -21.54 13.35 -10.20
C HIS A 42 -21.47 14.17 -11.50
N ASN A 43 -20.28 14.56 -11.96
CA ASN A 43 -20.12 15.35 -13.17
C ASN A 43 -18.71 15.18 -13.77
N PRO A 44 -18.50 14.14 -14.60
CA PRO A 44 -17.18 13.87 -15.18
C PRO A 44 -16.71 14.95 -16.16
N ARG A 45 -17.61 15.81 -16.68
CA ARG A 45 -17.25 16.88 -17.63
C ARG A 45 -16.59 18.09 -16.98
N ASN A 46 -16.89 18.37 -15.70
CA ASN A 46 -16.34 19.52 -14.96
C ASN A 46 -15.38 19.08 -13.84
N LEU A 47 -14.56 18.07 -14.09
CA LEU A 47 -13.53 17.68 -13.13
C LEU A 47 -12.44 18.77 -13.10
N SER A 48 -12.24 19.39 -11.94
CA SER A 48 -11.14 20.34 -11.73
C SER A 48 -9.78 19.66 -12.00
N PRO A 49 -8.87 20.28 -12.79
CA PRO A 49 -7.54 19.74 -13.04
C PRO A 49 -6.77 19.39 -11.76
N LEU A 50 -6.92 20.21 -10.72
CA LEU A 50 -6.31 20.00 -9.42
C LEU A 50 -6.71 18.66 -8.78
N ARG A 51 -7.97 18.23 -8.96
CA ARG A 51 -8.45 16.94 -8.41
C ARG A 51 -7.87 15.76 -9.16
N LYS A 52 -7.71 15.90 -10.47
CA LYS A 52 -7.03 14.89 -11.29
C LYS A 52 -5.56 14.76 -10.89
N GLU A 53 -4.85 15.87 -10.78
CA GLU A 53 -3.43 15.90 -10.39
C GLU A 53 -3.20 15.28 -9.00
N ARG A 54 -4.05 15.63 -8.01
CA ARG A 54 -3.97 15.02 -6.68
C ARG A 54 -4.23 13.51 -6.70
N HIS A 55 -5.20 13.06 -7.48
CA HIS A 55 -5.45 11.63 -7.65
C HIS A 55 -4.27 10.92 -8.31
N GLU A 56 -3.70 11.49 -9.38
CA GLU A 56 -2.53 10.96 -10.07
C GLU A 56 -1.33 10.84 -9.13
N ARG A 57 -1.06 11.88 -8.34
CA ARG A 57 -0.01 11.88 -7.31
C ARG A 57 -0.27 10.82 -6.22
N ALA A 58 -1.52 10.62 -5.80
CA ALA A 58 -1.86 9.58 -4.82
C ALA A 58 -1.62 8.17 -5.39
N VAL A 59 -1.96 7.94 -6.66
CA VAL A 59 -1.70 6.67 -7.35
C VAL A 59 -0.21 6.44 -7.57
N GLU A 60 0.55 7.47 -7.95
CA GLU A 60 2.01 7.41 -8.09
C GLU A 60 2.69 7.07 -6.76
N TRP A 61 2.28 7.73 -5.69
CA TRP A 61 2.75 7.40 -4.34
C TRP A 61 2.46 5.94 -3.97
N LEU A 62 1.26 5.43 -4.26
CA LEU A 62 0.92 4.02 -4.01
C LEU A 62 1.80 3.05 -4.82
N LYS A 63 2.11 3.39 -6.07
CA LYS A 63 3.02 2.59 -6.91
C LYS A 63 4.44 2.58 -6.35
N ALA A 64 4.97 3.73 -5.94
CA ALA A 64 6.29 3.84 -5.33
C ALA A 64 6.38 3.08 -3.99
N VAL A 65 5.31 3.09 -3.19
CA VAL A 65 5.24 2.27 -1.96
C VAL A 65 5.23 0.78 -2.29
N ALA A 66 4.49 0.34 -3.31
CA ALA A 66 4.45 -1.06 -3.73
C ALA A 66 5.79 -1.55 -4.30
N ALA A 67 6.51 -0.66 -5.00
CA ALA A 67 7.86 -0.87 -5.52
C ALA A 67 8.94 -0.88 -4.42
N GLU A 68 8.58 -0.58 -3.17
CA GLU A 68 9.50 -0.44 -2.03
C GLU A 68 10.52 0.72 -2.15
N GLU A 69 10.32 1.64 -3.10
CA GLU A 69 11.12 2.87 -3.23
C GLU A 69 10.81 3.86 -2.11
N ILE A 70 9.56 3.89 -1.65
CA ILE A 70 9.11 4.74 -0.55
C ILE A 70 8.70 3.88 0.65
N SER A 71 9.34 4.15 1.79
CA SER A 71 8.90 3.65 3.09
C SER A 71 7.96 4.65 3.75
N VAL A 72 6.86 4.17 4.31
CA VAL A 72 5.91 5.02 5.04
C VAL A 72 6.15 4.84 6.52
N ASP A 73 6.55 5.92 7.17
CA ASP A 73 6.84 5.91 8.59
C ASP A 73 5.58 5.68 9.43
N GLY A 74 5.73 4.97 10.55
CA GLY A 74 4.67 4.67 11.51
C GLY A 74 3.59 3.68 11.05
N LEU A 75 3.71 3.07 9.85
CA LEU A 75 2.78 2.01 9.44
C LEU A 75 3.19 0.64 10.02
N PRO A 76 2.21 -0.16 10.50
CA PRO A 76 2.48 -1.49 11.02
C PRO A 76 2.97 -2.41 9.90
N LEU A 77 4.17 -2.99 10.08
CA LEU A 77 4.74 -3.95 9.15
C LEU A 77 4.15 -5.35 9.36
N LEU A 78 4.08 -6.13 8.28
CA LEU A 78 3.84 -7.57 8.37
C LEU A 78 5.05 -8.28 9.02
N SER A 79 4.83 -9.48 9.54
CA SER A 79 5.91 -10.31 10.06
C SER A 79 6.96 -10.59 8.98
N GLU A 80 8.21 -10.78 9.41
CA GLU A 80 9.33 -11.01 8.50
C GLU A 80 9.10 -12.23 7.61
N GLU A 81 8.59 -13.34 8.17
CA GLU A 81 8.23 -14.54 7.42
C GLU A 81 7.21 -14.26 6.31
N THR A 82 6.16 -13.49 6.62
CA THR A 82 5.11 -13.16 5.64
C THR A 82 5.65 -12.23 4.55
N ARG A 83 6.54 -11.31 4.90
CA ARG A 83 7.19 -10.40 3.94
C ARG A 83 8.16 -11.15 3.05
N ALA A 84 8.95 -12.07 3.59
CA ALA A 84 9.85 -12.93 2.83
C ALA A 84 9.08 -13.82 1.85
N ALA A 85 7.97 -14.41 2.28
CA ALA A 85 7.10 -15.21 1.41
C ALA A 85 6.45 -14.40 0.28
N LYS A 86 6.20 -13.10 0.50
CA LYS A 86 5.66 -12.15 -0.49
C LYS A 86 6.75 -11.37 -1.24
N SER A 87 8.02 -11.70 -1.02
CA SER A 87 9.13 -11.03 -1.70
C SER A 87 9.17 -11.43 -3.18
N ASN A 88 9.74 -10.54 -4.02
CA ASN A 88 9.89 -10.84 -5.45
C ASN A 88 10.91 -11.97 -5.70
N PHE A 89 11.75 -12.28 -4.71
CA PHE A 89 12.82 -13.26 -4.81
C PHE A 89 12.57 -14.40 -3.83
N LEU A 90 12.19 -15.57 -4.36
CA LEU A 90 12.09 -16.78 -3.54
C LEU A 90 13.46 -17.47 -3.47
N ILE A 91 14.20 -17.25 -2.38
CA ILE A 91 15.45 -17.97 -2.12
C ILE A 91 15.12 -19.21 -1.28
N LYS A 92 15.15 -20.39 -1.90
CA LYS A 92 14.97 -21.68 -1.21
C LYS A 92 16.09 -22.64 -1.58
N SER A 93 16.69 -23.27 -0.58
CA SER A 93 17.62 -24.38 -0.77
C SER A 93 16.93 -25.71 -0.49
N ASN A 94 17.43 -26.79 -1.11
CA ASN A 94 17.00 -28.13 -0.74
C ASN A 94 17.50 -28.44 0.67
N ARG A 95 16.67 -29.08 1.50
CA ARG A 95 17.13 -29.54 2.82
C ARG A 95 18.32 -30.49 2.62
N LYS A 96 19.28 -30.46 3.55
CA LYS A 96 20.45 -31.34 3.52
C LYS A 96 19.99 -32.78 3.27
N ARG A 97 20.45 -33.39 2.17
CA ARG A 97 20.23 -34.84 1.95
C ARG A 97 20.92 -35.57 3.08
N VAL A 98 20.18 -36.46 3.73
CA VAL A 98 20.74 -37.31 4.79
C VAL A 98 21.65 -38.30 4.12
N ASN A 99 22.96 -38.24 4.38
CA ASN A 99 23.88 -39.28 3.97
C ASN A 99 23.83 -40.36 5.05
N HIS A 100 23.32 -41.55 4.71
CA HIS A 100 23.55 -42.74 5.52
C HIS A 100 24.99 -43.20 5.27
N TRP A 101 25.69 -43.53 6.36
CA TRP A 101 27.03 -44.11 6.36
C TRP A 101 26.94 -45.64 6.36
#